data_AF-X1J9A4-F1
#
_entry.id   AF-X1J9A4-F1
#
_cell.length_a   1.000
_cell.length_b   1.000
_cell.length_c   1.000
_cell.angle_alpha   90.00
_cell.angle_beta   90.00
_cell.angle_gamma   90.00
#
_symmetry.space_group_name_H-M   'P 1'
#
loop_
_entity.id
_entity.type
_entity.pdbx_description
1 polymer ?
#
loop_
_entity_poly.entity_id
_entity_poly.type
_entity_poly.pdbx_seq_one_letter_code
_entity_poly.pdbx_strand_id
1 'polypeptide(L)'
;MPSGKRYTDIEVHHVEGGFSKLLKACELGKLNVIYFDFKHEQTLWANFSKWLVQRNVGEYASNFVSLFVDEASEIIPAPGFGPFRNVKSLIESIANFRKTLVSLFIASQRSSDCHWLLSSKIQYSIYLKGATLPSKEGRIRQSSIDMLRQGSGVLSGGLFSYFLFP
;
A
#
# COMPACT_ATOMS: atom_id res chain seq x y z
N MET A 1 3.67 -24.66 18.94
CA MET A 1 3.04 -24.18 17.69
C MET A 1 1.89 -23.28 18.08
N PRO A 2 1.90 -21.98 17.79
CA PRO A 2 0.72 -21.15 18.03
C PRO A 2 -0.34 -21.51 16.98
N SER A 3 -1.47 -21.98 17.47
CA SER A 3 -2.67 -22.28 16.69
C SER A 3 -3.17 -21.01 16.00
N GLY A 4 -3.09 -20.97 14.67
CA GLY A 4 -3.66 -19.90 13.87
C GLY A 4 -5.17 -19.84 14.08
N LYS A 5 -5.64 -18.81 14.79
CA LYS A 5 -7.05 -18.43 14.77
C LYS A 5 -7.41 -18.12 13.32
N ARG A 6 -8.32 -18.89 12.73
CA ARG A 6 -8.90 -18.57 11.42
C ARG A 6 -9.64 -17.24 11.53
N TYR A 7 -9.30 -16.27 10.69
CA TYR A 7 -10.09 -15.06 10.47
C TYR A 7 -11.48 -15.50 9.98
N THR A 8 -12.44 -15.66 10.89
CA THR A 8 -13.74 -16.30 10.59
C THR A 8 -14.91 -15.33 10.53
N ASP A 9 -14.70 -14.04 10.79
CA ASP A 9 -15.76 -13.04 10.80
C ASP A 9 -15.41 -11.84 9.91
N ILE A 10 -15.17 -12.06 8.61
CA ILE A 10 -15.09 -10.95 7.65
C ILE A 10 -16.50 -10.61 7.23
N GLU A 11 -17.07 -9.54 7.80
CA GLU A 11 -18.30 -8.96 7.28
C GLU A 11 -18.01 -8.24 5.96
N VAL A 12 -18.64 -8.70 4.88
CA VAL A 12 -18.50 -8.09 3.56
C VAL A 12 -19.65 -7.10 3.38
N HIS A 13 -19.31 -5.81 3.40
CA HIS A 13 -20.27 -4.73 3.19
C HIS A 13 -20.19 -4.25 1.73
N HIS A 14 -21.27 -4.44 0.96
CA HIS A 14 -21.40 -3.83 -0.36
C HIS A 14 -21.93 -2.41 -0.20
N VAL A 15 -21.08 -1.41 -0.38
CA VAL A 15 -21.45 -0.01 -0.19
C VAL A 15 -21.71 0.66 -1.53
N GLU A 16 -22.98 0.95 -1.82
CA GLU A 16 -23.37 1.73 -2.99
C GLU A 16 -23.38 3.25 -2.68
N GLY A 17 -22.58 4.01 -3.44
CA GLY A 17 -22.52 5.47 -3.39
C GLY A 17 -21.10 6.04 -3.28
N GLY A 18 -20.98 7.32 -2.92
CA GLY A 18 -19.67 8.00 -2.85
C GLY A 18 -18.79 7.58 -1.66
N PHE A 19 -17.48 7.88 -1.73
CA PHE A 19 -16.48 7.46 -0.73
C PHE A 19 -16.79 7.84 0.73
N SER A 20 -17.60 8.88 0.98
CA SER A 20 -18.06 9.20 2.33
C SER A 20 -18.94 8.12 2.96
N LYS A 21 -19.72 7.38 2.16
CA LYS A 21 -20.49 6.24 2.66
C LYS A 21 -19.57 5.05 2.94
N LEU A 22 -18.53 4.86 2.11
CA LEU A 22 -17.52 3.82 2.29
C LEU A 22 -16.86 3.92 3.68
N LEU A 23 -16.31 5.08 4.05
CA LEU A 23 -15.69 5.21 5.40
C LEU A 23 -16.70 5.12 6.54
N LYS A 24 -17.95 5.54 6.35
CA LYS A 24 -18.98 5.38 7.38
C LYS A 24 -19.34 3.91 7.62
N ALA A 25 -19.20 3.07 6.59
CA ALA A 25 -19.38 1.63 6.72
C ALA A 25 -18.16 0.94 7.34
N CYS A 26 -16.97 1.55 7.24
CA CYS A 26 -15.79 1.06 7.94
C CYS A 26 -15.97 1.17 9.46
N GLU A 27 -15.50 0.16 10.17
CA GLU A 27 -15.44 0.17 11.63
C GLU A 27 -14.09 0.68 12.13
N LEU A 28 -14.10 1.68 13.02
CA LEU A 28 -12.89 2.20 13.63
C LEU A 28 -12.20 1.14 14.50
N GLY A 29 -10.86 1.08 14.39
CA GLY A 29 -10.05 0.12 15.15
C GLY A 29 -10.07 -1.32 14.62
N LYS A 30 -10.81 -1.60 13.54
CA LYS A 30 -10.82 -2.90 12.86
C LYS A 30 -10.09 -2.86 11.51
N LEU A 31 -9.68 -4.03 11.04
CA LEU A 31 -9.21 -4.21 9.66
C LEU A 31 -10.43 -4.20 8.73
N ASN A 32 -10.54 -3.17 7.91
CA ASN A 32 -11.59 -3.04 6.90
C ASN A 32 -11.00 -3.38 5.54
N VAL A 33 -11.65 -4.29 4.80
CA VAL A 33 -11.22 -4.69 3.46
C VAL A 33 -12.11 -4.03 2.42
N ILE A 34 -11.51 -3.33 1.47
CA ILE A 34 -12.22 -2.57 0.42
C ILE A 34 -11.87 -3.18 -0.92
N TYR A 35 -12.89 -3.51 -1.70
CA TYR A 35 -12.76 -3.96 -3.08
C TYR A 35 -13.36 -2.92 -4.02
N PHE A 36 -12.64 -2.58 -5.09
CA PHE A 36 -13.17 -1.80 -6.19
C PHE A 36 -13.31 -2.69 -7.42
N ASP A 37 -14.49 -2.70 -8.04
CA ASP A 37 -14.69 -3.38 -9.31
C ASP A 37 -14.09 -2.54 -10.45
N PHE A 38 -13.02 -3.06 -11.05
CA PHE A 38 -12.27 -2.41 -12.12
C PHE A 38 -12.94 -2.46 -13.49
N LYS A 39 -14.05 -3.21 -13.66
CA LYS A 39 -14.70 -3.39 -14.96
C LYS A 39 -15.10 -2.08 -15.63
N HIS A 40 -15.35 -1.02 -14.85
CA HIS A 40 -15.93 0.22 -15.38
C HIS A 40 -15.20 1.52 -15.01
N GLU A 41 -14.36 1.55 -13.97
CA GLU A 41 -13.73 2.80 -13.54
C GLU A 41 -12.30 2.62 -13.01
N GLN A 42 -11.35 2.69 -13.92
CA GLN A 42 -9.91 2.63 -13.63
C GLN A 42 -9.41 3.86 -12.83
N THR A 43 -10.23 4.89 -12.61
CA THR A 43 -9.86 6.06 -11.81
C THR A 43 -10.23 5.94 -10.34
N LEU A 44 -10.92 4.88 -9.92
CA LEU A 44 -11.45 4.75 -8.56
C LEU A 44 -10.36 4.89 -7.49
N TRP A 45 -9.22 4.23 -7.63
CA TRP A 45 -8.12 4.37 -6.67
C TRP A 45 -7.52 5.76 -6.63
N ALA A 46 -7.42 6.44 -7.77
CA ALA A 46 -6.94 7.83 -7.83
C ALA A 46 -7.94 8.78 -7.14
N ASN A 47 -9.23 8.61 -7.44
CA ASN A 47 -10.32 9.40 -6.86
C ASN A 47 -10.44 9.15 -5.34
N PHE A 48 -10.33 7.90 -4.91
CA PHE A 48 -10.33 7.50 -3.51
C PHE A 48 -9.14 8.06 -2.76
N SER A 49 -7.93 7.97 -3.33
CA SER A 49 -6.71 8.53 -2.72
C SER A 49 -6.80 10.05 -2.58
N LYS A 50 -7.30 10.74 -3.61
CA LYS A 50 -7.53 12.19 -3.55
C LYS A 50 -8.55 12.54 -2.46
N TRP A 51 -9.64 11.78 -2.40
CA TRP A 51 -10.67 11.97 -1.39
C TRP A 51 -10.14 11.72 0.03
N LEU A 52 -9.32 10.68 0.24
CA LEU A 52 -8.67 10.40 1.54
C LEU A 52 -7.80 11.57 2.01
N VAL A 53 -7.07 12.22 1.11
CA VAL A 53 -6.28 13.44 1.41
C VAL A 53 -7.18 14.60 1.81
N GLN A 54 -8.35 14.73 1.17
CA GLN A 54 -9.30 15.82 1.38
C GLN A 54 -10.36 15.53 2.44
N ARG A 55 -10.27 14.36 3.10
CA ARG A 55 -11.34 13.88 3.99
C ARG A 55 -11.56 14.87 5.13
N ASN A 56 -12.82 15.21 5.34
CA ASN A 56 -13.25 16.06 6.45
C ASN A 56 -14.57 15.55 7.05
N VAL A 57 -14.71 14.22 7.11
CA VAL A 57 -15.97 13.55 7.47
C VAL A 57 -15.86 12.97 8.88
N GLY A 58 -16.52 13.63 9.84
CA GLY A 58 -16.66 13.15 11.22
C GLY A 58 -15.33 12.81 11.89
N GLU A 59 -15.30 11.72 12.65
CA GLU A 59 -14.10 11.27 13.38
C GLU A 59 -12.93 10.88 12.45
N TYR A 60 -13.21 10.55 11.18
CA TYR A 60 -12.18 10.23 10.20
C TYR A 60 -11.35 11.45 9.75
N ALA A 61 -11.82 12.67 9.99
CA ALA A 61 -11.10 13.90 9.64
C ALA A 61 -9.81 14.06 10.47
N SER A 62 -9.85 13.66 11.74
CA SER A 62 -8.73 13.78 12.69
C SER A 62 -8.02 12.47 12.99
N ASN A 63 -8.59 11.33 12.57
CA ASN A 63 -8.00 10.02 12.84
C ASN A 63 -6.96 9.62 11.79
N PHE A 64 -5.97 8.87 12.28
CA PHE A 64 -4.93 8.27 11.46
C PHE A 64 -5.51 7.09 10.66
N VAL A 65 -5.21 7.04 9.35
CA VAL A 65 -5.68 5.97 8.46
C VAL A 65 -4.48 5.20 7.95
N SER A 66 -4.48 3.88 8.13
CA SER A 66 -3.49 3.00 7.52
C SER A 66 -4.13 2.29 6.33
N LEU A 67 -3.61 2.55 5.14
CA LEU A 67 -4.01 1.91 3.89
C LEU A 67 -3.00 0.80 3.56
N PHE A 68 -3.50 -0.43 3.43
CA PHE A 68 -2.72 -1.59 3.04
C PHE A 68 -3.14 -1.99 1.63
N VAL A 69 -2.16 -2.04 0.72
CA VAL A 69 -2.36 -2.42 -0.67
C VAL A 69 -1.54 -3.68 -0.93
N ASP A 70 -2.23 -4.77 -1.19
CA ASP A 70 -1.61 -5.98 -1.73
C ASP A 70 -1.63 -5.94 -3.26
N GLU A 71 -0.69 -6.62 -3.90
CA GLU A 71 -0.50 -6.65 -5.37
C GLU A 71 -0.56 -5.26 -6.02
N ALA A 72 0.26 -4.34 -5.53
CA ALA A 72 0.22 -2.94 -5.93
C ALA A 72 0.50 -2.67 -7.42
N SER A 73 1.11 -3.62 -8.11
CA SER A 73 1.29 -3.60 -9.56
C SER A 73 -0.05 -3.59 -10.31
N GLU A 74 -1.14 -4.10 -9.72
CA GLU A 74 -2.48 -4.04 -10.33
C GLU A 74 -3.06 -2.62 -10.31
N ILE A 75 -2.75 -1.84 -9.26
CA ILE A 75 -3.26 -0.47 -9.08
C ILE A 75 -2.34 0.56 -9.74
N ILE A 76 -1.03 0.34 -9.63
CA ILE A 76 0.01 1.29 -10.07
C ILE A 76 1.00 0.54 -10.96
N PRO A 77 0.59 0.09 -12.15
CA PRO A 77 1.43 -0.74 -13.00
C PRO A 77 2.61 0.04 -13.60
N ALA A 78 3.64 -0.70 -13.98
CA ALA A 78 4.77 -0.16 -14.75
C ALA A 78 4.30 0.49 -16.07
N PRO A 79 4.99 1.54 -16.57
CA PRO A 79 4.65 2.18 -17.84
C PRO A 79 4.55 1.16 -18.99
N GLY A 80 3.50 1.28 -19.81
CA GLY A 80 3.26 0.38 -20.94
C GLY A 80 2.49 -0.90 -20.57
N PHE A 81 2.30 -1.18 -19.29
CA PHE A 81 1.42 -2.24 -18.81
C PHE A 81 0.20 -1.62 -18.15
N GLY A 82 -0.99 -1.93 -18.67
CA GLY A 82 -2.25 -1.57 -18.05
C GLY A 82 -2.83 -0.21 -18.47
N PRO A 83 -4.08 0.06 -18.07
CA PRO A 83 -4.93 1.04 -18.73
C PRO A 83 -4.98 2.41 -18.02
N PHE A 84 -4.19 2.61 -16.96
CA PHE A 84 -4.27 3.80 -16.11
C PHE A 84 -3.71 5.06 -16.80
N ARG A 85 -4.61 5.85 -17.39
CA ARG A 85 -4.30 7.20 -17.90
C ARG A 85 -3.94 8.21 -16.80
N ASN A 86 -4.17 7.90 -15.52
CA ASN A 86 -4.10 8.86 -14.40
C ASN A 86 -3.17 8.44 -13.25
N VAL A 87 -2.17 7.59 -13.50
CA VAL A 87 -1.15 7.22 -12.48
C VAL A 87 -0.57 8.46 -11.78
N LYS A 88 -0.32 9.54 -12.54
CA LYS A 88 0.20 10.79 -11.99
C LYS A 88 -0.66 11.39 -10.88
N SER A 89 -1.98 11.43 -11.04
CA SER A 89 -2.90 11.98 -10.02
C SER A 89 -2.93 11.13 -8.75
N LEU A 90 -2.86 9.80 -8.91
CA LEU A 90 -2.72 8.88 -7.79
C LEU A 90 -1.39 9.11 -7.04
N ILE A 91 -0.27 9.20 -7.77
CA ILE A 91 1.04 9.49 -7.17
C ILE A 91 1.05 10.85 -6.46
N GLU A 92 0.42 11.89 -7.03
CA GLU A 92 0.29 13.20 -6.39
C GLU A 92 -0.51 13.13 -5.08
N SER A 93 -1.55 12.29 -5.04
CA SER A 93 -2.33 12.04 -3.82
C SER A 93 -1.49 11.32 -2.77
N ILE A 94 -0.77 10.26 -3.17
CA ILE A 94 0.15 9.51 -2.30
C ILE A 94 1.22 10.43 -1.70
N ALA A 95 1.77 11.38 -2.49
CA ALA A 95 2.75 12.34 -2.00
C ALA A 95 2.19 13.26 -0.88
N ASN A 96 0.87 13.44 -0.82
CA ASN A 96 0.20 14.22 0.22
C ASN A 96 -0.27 13.39 1.42
N PHE A 97 -0.18 12.05 1.39
CA PHE A 97 -0.51 11.20 2.53
C PHE A 97 0.32 11.55 3.78
N ARG A 98 1.60 11.88 3.59
CA ARG A 98 2.50 12.34 4.67
C ARG A 98 2.02 13.59 5.41
N LYS A 99 1.12 14.39 4.80
CA LYS A 99 0.59 15.63 5.37
C LYS A 99 -0.80 15.46 5.98
N THR A 100 -1.42 14.29 5.80
CA THR A 100 -2.87 14.09 6.05
C THR A 100 -3.17 12.88 6.93
N LEU A 101 -2.23 12.50 7.81
CA LEU A 101 -2.38 11.37 8.75
C LEU A 101 -2.76 10.06 8.04
N VAL A 102 -2.25 9.84 6.83
CA VAL A 102 -2.43 8.59 6.07
C VAL A 102 -1.09 7.89 5.99
N SER A 103 -1.00 6.66 6.50
CA SER A 103 0.10 5.75 6.21
C SER A 103 -0.29 4.82 5.08
N LEU A 104 0.66 4.55 4.19
CA LEU A 104 0.49 3.65 3.07
C LEU A 104 1.51 2.52 3.17
N PHE A 105 1.00 1.29 3.17
CA PHE A 105 1.77 0.07 3.12
C PHE A 105 1.46 -0.64 1.82
N ILE A 106 2.50 -1.02 1.09
CA ILE A 106 2.38 -1.55 -0.26
C ILE A 106 3.18 -2.84 -0.34
N ALA A 107 2.56 -3.90 -0.83
CA ALA A 107 3.21 -5.15 -1.20
C ALA A 107 3.16 -5.34 -2.72
N SER A 108 4.25 -5.87 -3.28
CA SER A 108 4.36 -6.28 -4.68
C SER A 108 5.44 -7.35 -4.80
N GLN A 109 5.27 -8.27 -5.75
CA GLN A 109 6.23 -9.34 -6.01
C GLN A 109 7.57 -8.81 -6.53
N ARG A 110 7.55 -7.81 -7.41
CA ARG A 110 8.75 -7.12 -7.91
C ARG A 110 8.51 -5.62 -7.94
N SER A 111 9.49 -4.86 -7.46
CA SER A 111 9.42 -3.39 -7.53
C SER A 111 9.36 -2.86 -8.96
N SER A 112 9.88 -3.60 -9.94
CA SER A 112 9.83 -3.26 -11.37
C SER A 112 8.44 -3.30 -11.97
N ASP A 113 7.52 -4.03 -11.34
CA ASP A 113 6.17 -4.23 -11.87
C ASP A 113 5.26 -3.06 -11.51
N CYS A 114 5.72 -2.21 -10.58
CA CYS A 114 5.07 -0.96 -10.21
C CYS A 114 5.63 0.24 -10.98
N HIS A 115 4.83 1.29 -11.12
CA HIS A 115 5.27 2.53 -11.75
C HIS A 115 6.46 3.16 -11.01
N TRP A 116 7.53 3.51 -11.73
CA TRP A 116 8.76 4.08 -11.15
C TRP A 116 8.55 5.37 -10.33
N LEU A 117 7.52 6.16 -10.64
CA LEU A 117 7.17 7.34 -9.83
C LEU A 117 6.76 6.98 -8.39
N LEU A 118 6.22 5.78 -8.16
CA LEU A 118 5.81 5.31 -6.84
C LEU A 118 7.01 5.16 -5.90
N SER A 119 8.10 4.55 -6.37
CA SER A 119 9.28 4.29 -5.53
C SER A 119 9.86 5.58 -4.94
N SER A 120 9.81 6.69 -5.70
CA SER A 120 10.26 8.01 -5.23
C SER A 120 9.43 8.59 -4.08
N LYS A 121 8.26 8.03 -3.77
CA LYS A 121 7.36 8.47 -2.68
C LYS A 121 7.39 7.53 -1.48
N ILE A 122 7.99 6.35 -1.62
CA ILE A 122 8.11 5.38 -0.54
C ILE A 122 9.30 5.75 0.34
N GLN A 123 9.02 6.06 1.61
CA GLN A 123 10.05 6.45 2.57
C GLN A 123 10.84 5.25 3.08
N TYR A 124 10.16 4.12 3.28
CA TYR A 124 10.74 2.90 3.84
C TYR A 124 10.43 1.71 2.95
N SER A 125 11.42 0.86 2.69
CA SER A 125 11.26 -0.38 1.93
C SER A 125 11.73 -1.55 2.75
N ILE A 126 10.94 -2.62 2.76
CA ILE A 126 11.32 -3.89 3.38
C ILE A 126 11.60 -4.88 2.27
N TYR A 127 12.80 -5.47 2.30
CA TYR A 127 13.19 -6.53 1.38
C TYR A 127 13.20 -7.87 2.11
N LEU A 128 12.46 -8.83 1.56
CA LEU A 128 12.39 -10.20 2.06
C LEU A 128 13.40 -11.09 1.35
N LYS A 129 13.62 -12.30 1.89
CA LYS A 129 14.48 -13.31 1.27
C LYS A 129 14.07 -13.56 -0.19
N GLY A 130 15.03 -13.47 -1.11
CA GLY A 130 14.81 -13.70 -2.55
C GLY A 130 14.30 -12.46 -3.31
N ALA A 131 14.07 -11.33 -2.65
CA ALA A 131 13.73 -10.09 -3.33
C ALA A 131 14.90 -9.59 -4.19
N THR A 132 14.60 -9.11 -5.39
CA THR A 132 15.59 -8.44 -6.25
C THR A 132 15.63 -6.96 -5.90
N LEU A 133 16.81 -6.45 -5.54
CA LEU A 133 17.00 -5.03 -5.29
C LEU A 133 16.94 -4.24 -6.61
N PRO A 134 16.26 -3.07 -6.62
CA PRO A 134 16.37 -2.14 -7.74
C PRO A 134 17.83 -1.69 -7.87
N SER A 135 18.35 -1.77 -9.10
CA SER A 135 19.78 -1.85 -9.41
C SER A 135 20.65 -0.61 -9.11
N LYS A 136 20.13 0.47 -8.52
CA LYS A 136 20.85 1.78 -8.56
C LYS A 136 20.91 2.66 -7.32
N GLU A 137 20.19 2.40 -6.22
CA GLU A 137 20.11 3.43 -5.15
C GLU A 137 20.25 2.92 -3.71
N GLY A 138 20.46 1.63 -3.51
CA GLY A 138 20.57 1.04 -2.17
C GLY A 138 21.99 1.01 -1.60
N ARG A 139 22.15 1.36 -0.32
CA ARG A 139 23.34 0.93 0.46
C ARG A 139 23.35 -0.57 0.75
N ILE A 140 22.21 -1.22 0.55
CA ILE A 140 22.02 -2.66 0.75
C ILE A 140 22.56 -3.39 -0.48
N ARG A 141 23.41 -4.40 -0.26
CA ARG A 141 23.91 -5.28 -1.31
C ARG A 141 22.93 -6.43 -1.53
N GLN A 142 22.79 -6.88 -2.78
CA GLN A 142 21.94 -8.04 -3.10
C GLN A 142 22.33 -9.28 -2.28
N SER A 143 23.63 -9.49 -2.06
CA SER A 143 24.14 -10.57 -1.22
C SER A 143 23.58 -10.55 0.21
N SER A 144 23.32 -9.37 0.78
CA SER A 144 22.70 -9.26 2.11
C SER A 144 21.26 -9.75 2.13
N ILE A 145 20.52 -9.58 1.02
CA ILE A 145 19.15 -10.08 0.85
C ILE A 145 19.14 -11.59 0.61
N ASP A 146 20.08 -12.09 -0.19
CA ASP A 146 20.18 -13.51 -0.53
C ASP A 146 20.52 -14.37 0.71
N MET A 147 21.27 -13.81 1.66
CA MET A 147 21.62 -14.45 2.93
C MET A 147 20.51 -14.39 3.99
N LEU A 148 19.36 -13.74 3.72
CA LEU A 148 18.28 -13.68 4.69
C LEU A 148 17.75 -15.07 5.04
N ARG A 149 17.40 -15.24 6.32
CA ARG A 149 16.61 -16.39 6.76
C ARG A 149 15.15 -16.14 6.40
N GLN A 150 14.39 -17.23 6.21
CA GLN A 150 12.95 -17.11 6.04
C GLN A 150 12.34 -16.52 7.32
N GLY A 151 11.38 -15.61 7.19
CA GLY A 151 10.85 -14.83 8.32
C GLY A 151 11.76 -13.67 8.75
N SER A 152 12.74 -13.28 7.92
CA SER A 152 13.57 -12.09 8.18
C SER A 152 13.46 -11.08 7.04
N GLY A 153 13.69 -9.80 7.36
CA GLY A 153 13.67 -8.72 6.40
C GLY A 153 14.79 -7.71 6.62
N VAL A 154 15.11 -6.96 5.56
CA VAL A 154 16.01 -5.80 5.63
C VAL A 154 15.22 -4.53 5.38
N LEU A 155 15.32 -3.56 6.28
CA LEU A 155 14.69 -2.25 6.15
C LEU A 155 15.66 -1.24 5.50
N SER A 156 15.17 -0.54 4.50
CA SER A 156 15.82 0.60 3.83
C SER A 156 14.99 1.87 4.02
N GLY A 157 15.63 3.05 4.07
CA GLY A 157 14.92 4.35 4.17
C GLY A 157 15.02 5.07 5.53
N GLY A 158 15.85 4.55 6.46
CA GLY A 158 16.12 5.15 7.78
C GLY A 158 17.45 4.66 8.37
N LEU A 159 17.52 4.45 9.69
CA LEU A 159 18.59 3.64 10.29
C LEU A 159 18.46 2.20 9.78
N PHE A 160 19.45 1.72 9.04
CA PHE A 160 19.48 0.34 8.57
C PHE A 160 19.40 -0.60 9.76
N SER A 161 18.37 -1.43 9.80
CA SER A 161 18.16 -2.39 10.87
C SER A 161 17.70 -3.73 10.28
N TYR A 162 18.28 -4.79 10.82
CA TYR A 162 17.84 -6.16 10.60
C TYR A 162 16.69 -6.44 11.57
N PHE A 163 15.65 -7.12 11.10
CA PHE A 163 14.53 -7.48 11.95
C PHE A 163 13.99 -8.87 11.61
N LEU A 164 13.43 -9.51 12.64
CA LEU A 164 12.82 -10.83 12.58
C LEU A 164 11.31 -10.66 12.67
N PHE A 165 10.58 -11.31 11.77
CA PHE A 165 9.14 -11.47 11.91
C PHE A 165 8.87 -12.66 12.86
N PRO A 166 7.89 -12.53 13.79
CA PRO A 166 7.52 -13.60 14.72
C PRO A 166 6.94 -14.84 14.01
#